data_AF-A0A0A1UIW4-F1
#
_entry.id   AF-A0A0A1UIW4-F1
#
_cell.length_a   1.000
_cell.length_b   1.000
_cell.length_c   1.000
_cell.angle_alpha   90.00
_cell.angle_beta   90.00
_cell.angle_gamma   90.00
#
_symmetry.space_group_name_H-M   'P 1'
#
loop_
_entity.id
_entity.type
_entity.pdbx_description
1 polymer ?
#
loop_
_entity_poly.entity_id
_entity_poly.type
_entity_poly.pdbx_seq_one_letter_code
_entity_poly.pdbx_strand_id
1 'polypeptide(L)'
;MARHDHPQTTLSQSHLDIQPSACQMQGESLRRALIGTLNNNVTVLEKSVNWHAARAERGDQQAAADLVKFQQNLDDTKATIAELRKFFAMLKKDWSEVNNRIIGHVVWSPPITGLTAPHGYTRDVCVIKLDKEKFLPNLRGNAIDLGTKIESGKFMRLLYPRATPLDSSSSAASPRASRTRRYGLFGHFDSVEAAVYPYGNNSGPFARGGDSGAAIVGANNDFVAQLTSGTGSIGSSDITYGTPMEWLWYDVIKAEFPNAALFFDVPANN
;
A
#
# COMPACT_ATOMS: atom_id res chain seq x y z
N MET A 1 -3.80 -57.10 7.12
CA MET A 1 -3.64 -56.40 5.84
C MET A 1 -4.94 -55.67 5.55
N ALA A 2 -5.04 -54.41 5.95
CA ALA A 2 -6.08 -53.47 5.54
C ALA A 2 -5.54 -52.07 5.88
N ARG A 3 -5.03 -51.37 4.87
CA ARG A 3 -4.61 -49.98 4.97
C ARG A 3 -5.89 -49.15 4.91
N HIS A 4 -6.12 -48.33 5.94
CA HIS A 4 -7.13 -47.29 5.87
C HIS A 4 -6.57 -46.16 5.01
N ASP A 5 -7.02 -46.10 3.77
CA ASP A 5 -6.81 -44.92 2.91
C ASP A 5 -7.68 -43.79 3.43
N HIS A 6 -7.04 -42.73 3.91
CA HIS A 6 -7.69 -41.44 4.11
C HIS A 6 -7.88 -40.79 2.74
N PRO A 7 -9.09 -40.28 2.40
CA PRO A 7 -9.31 -39.60 1.15
C PRO A 7 -8.53 -38.28 1.17
N GLN A 8 -7.56 -38.13 0.28
CA GLN A 8 -7.02 -36.82 -0.06
C GLN A 8 -8.12 -36.05 -0.78
N THR A 9 -8.71 -35.09 -0.08
CA THR A 9 -9.57 -34.07 -0.68
C THR A 9 -8.67 -33.18 -1.53
N THR A 10 -8.53 -33.53 -2.81
CA THR A 10 -8.04 -32.58 -3.82
C THR A 10 -9.04 -31.44 -3.89
N LEU A 11 -8.72 -30.31 -3.24
CA LEU A 11 -9.35 -29.03 -3.53
C LEU A 11 -9.10 -28.76 -5.01
N SER A 12 -10.11 -28.98 -5.86
CA SER A 12 -10.08 -28.51 -7.23
C SER A 12 -9.82 -27.00 -7.17
N GLN A 13 -8.85 -26.50 -7.92
CA GLN A 13 -8.61 -25.06 -8.11
C GLN A 13 -9.92 -24.41 -8.60
N SER A 14 -10.75 -23.97 -7.68
CA SER A 14 -11.89 -23.12 -7.96
C SER A 14 -11.32 -21.75 -8.30
N HIS A 15 -11.79 -21.21 -9.42
CA HIS A 15 -11.40 -19.91 -9.96
C HIS A 15 -11.78 -18.82 -8.95
N LEU A 16 -10.84 -18.49 -8.05
CA LEU A 16 -11.04 -17.50 -6.98
C LEU A 16 -10.81 -16.11 -7.57
N ASP A 17 -11.91 -15.39 -7.76
CA ASP A 17 -11.91 -14.01 -8.26
C ASP A 17 -11.50 -13.03 -7.17
N ILE A 18 -10.58 -12.12 -7.50
CA ILE A 18 -10.22 -11.02 -6.60
C ILE A 18 -11.08 -9.82 -6.97
N GLN A 19 -11.89 -9.38 -6.00
CA GLN A 19 -12.77 -8.23 -6.10
C GLN A 19 -12.51 -7.26 -4.93
N PRO A 20 -12.51 -5.94 -5.16
CA PRO A 20 -12.52 -4.95 -4.08
C PRO A 20 -13.87 -4.99 -3.31
N SER A 21 -13.99 -5.82 -2.28
CA SER A 21 -15.28 -6.03 -1.58
C SER A 21 -15.49 -5.11 -0.37
N ALA A 22 -14.43 -4.74 0.38
CA ALA A 22 -14.56 -3.94 1.60
C ALA A 22 -14.65 -2.41 1.38
N CYS A 23 -14.20 -1.92 0.22
CA CYS A 23 -14.00 -0.49 -0.01
C CYS A 23 -15.25 0.25 -0.55
N GLN A 24 -16.37 -0.44 -0.80
CA GLN A 24 -17.45 0.15 -1.59
C GLN A 24 -18.41 1.05 -0.80
N MET A 25 -18.93 0.57 0.34
CA MET A 25 -19.85 1.37 1.16
C MET A 25 -19.12 2.49 1.91
N GLN A 26 -17.93 2.21 2.44
CA GLN A 26 -17.06 3.25 3.01
C GLN A 26 -16.52 4.19 1.93
N GLY A 27 -16.25 3.68 0.73
CA GLY A 27 -15.82 4.49 -0.41
C GLY A 27 -16.87 5.51 -0.82
N GLU A 28 -18.14 5.13 -0.98
CA GLU A 28 -19.19 6.09 -1.37
C GLU A 28 -19.42 7.19 -0.33
N SER A 29 -19.42 6.86 0.96
CA SER A 29 -19.60 7.85 2.03
C SER A 29 -18.40 8.80 2.11
N LEU A 30 -17.17 8.27 2.06
CA LEU A 30 -15.94 9.09 2.03
C LEU A 30 -15.87 9.98 0.79
N ARG A 31 -16.27 9.46 -0.38
CA ARG A 31 -16.33 10.22 -1.64
C ARG A 31 -17.29 11.41 -1.57
N ARG A 32 -18.49 11.19 -1.02
CA ARG A 32 -19.48 12.26 -0.81
C ARG A 32 -18.98 13.29 0.18
N ALA A 33 -18.35 12.85 1.27
CA ALA A 33 -17.75 13.72 2.26
C ALA A 33 -16.65 14.62 1.65
N LEU A 34 -15.75 14.05 0.84
CA LEU A 34 -14.68 14.79 0.17
C LEU A 34 -15.22 15.91 -0.74
N ILE A 35 -16.20 15.60 -1.61
CA ILE A 35 -16.84 16.62 -2.46
C ILE A 35 -17.52 17.68 -1.59
N GLY A 36 -18.19 17.28 -0.50
CA GLY A 36 -18.78 18.21 0.46
C GLY A 36 -17.75 19.20 1.02
N THR A 37 -16.60 18.71 1.49
CA THR A 37 -15.50 19.54 1.98
C THR A 37 -15.00 20.52 0.91
N LEU A 38 -14.81 20.05 -0.32
CA LEU A 38 -14.35 20.92 -1.42
C LEU A 38 -15.37 22.00 -1.77
N ASN A 39 -16.69 21.71 -1.75
CA ASN A 39 -17.71 22.74 -1.98
C ASN A 39 -17.73 23.80 -0.87
N ASN A 40 -17.47 23.40 0.38
CA ASN A 40 -17.33 24.36 1.48
C ASN A 40 -16.12 25.28 1.24
N ASN A 41 -14.99 24.73 0.78
CA ASN A 41 -13.82 25.52 0.41
C ASN A 41 -14.11 26.48 -0.74
N VAL A 42 -14.82 26.05 -1.78
CA VAL A 42 -15.28 26.93 -2.88
C VAL A 42 -16.08 28.11 -2.33
N THR A 43 -17.03 27.84 -1.42
CA THR A 43 -17.86 28.91 -0.80
C THR A 43 -17.01 29.92 -0.04
N VAL A 44 -15.96 29.47 0.66
CA VAL A 44 -15.02 30.36 1.37
C VAL A 44 -14.19 31.16 0.37
N LEU A 45 -13.64 30.50 -0.65
CA LEU A 45 -12.82 31.14 -1.69
C LEU A 45 -13.60 32.19 -2.49
N GLU A 46 -14.86 31.93 -2.84
CA GLU A 46 -15.71 32.91 -3.52
C GLU A 46 -15.92 34.17 -2.69
N LYS A 47 -16.11 34.04 -1.37
CA LYS A 47 -16.19 35.19 -0.46
C LYS A 47 -14.87 35.96 -0.42
N SER A 48 -13.74 35.27 -0.35
CA SER A 48 -12.41 35.90 -0.38
C SER A 48 -12.16 36.63 -1.70
N VAL A 49 -12.46 36.02 -2.84
CA VAL A 49 -12.36 36.64 -4.17
C VAL A 49 -13.17 37.93 -4.21
N ASN A 50 -14.44 37.90 -3.81
CA ASN A 50 -15.29 39.10 -3.80
C ASN A 50 -14.76 40.21 -2.87
N TRP A 51 -14.25 39.84 -1.69
CA TRP A 51 -13.67 40.79 -0.74
C TRP A 51 -12.40 41.46 -1.29
N HIS A 52 -11.51 40.69 -1.91
CA HIS A 52 -10.28 41.20 -2.52
C HIS A 52 -10.57 42.01 -3.79
N ALA A 53 -11.53 41.60 -4.62
CA ALA A 53 -11.96 42.34 -5.80
C ALA A 53 -12.44 43.75 -5.44
N ALA A 54 -13.33 43.88 -4.45
CA ALA A 54 -13.83 45.17 -4.00
C ALA A 54 -12.72 46.11 -3.46
N ARG A 55 -11.65 45.55 -2.89
CA ARG A 55 -10.48 46.32 -2.41
C ARG A 55 -9.54 46.71 -3.54
N ALA A 56 -9.30 45.80 -4.48
CA ALA A 56 -8.48 46.06 -5.66
C ALA A 56 -9.08 47.20 -6.50
N GLU A 57 -10.41 47.24 -6.66
CA GLU A 57 -11.12 48.35 -7.33
C GLU A 57 -10.90 49.71 -6.64
N ARG A 58 -10.68 49.71 -5.32
CA ARG A 58 -10.33 50.91 -4.54
C ARG A 58 -8.85 51.27 -4.60
N GLY A 59 -8.05 50.58 -5.42
CA GLY A 59 -6.63 50.85 -5.64
C GLY A 59 -5.67 50.12 -4.68
N ASP A 60 -6.14 49.14 -3.91
CA ASP A 60 -5.29 48.33 -3.03
C ASP A 60 -4.48 47.30 -3.86
N GLN A 61 -3.21 47.60 -4.10
CA GLN A 61 -2.30 46.75 -4.88
C GLN A 61 -2.06 45.37 -4.24
N GLN A 62 -2.06 45.28 -2.91
CA GLN A 62 -1.91 44.01 -2.21
C GLN A 62 -3.17 43.15 -2.41
N ALA A 63 -4.35 43.77 -2.34
CA ALA A 63 -5.60 43.08 -2.63
C ALA A 63 -5.68 42.59 -4.08
N ALA A 64 -5.11 43.31 -5.05
CA ALA A 64 -5.03 42.86 -6.43
C ALA A 64 -4.12 41.62 -6.60
N ALA A 65 -2.98 41.57 -5.92
CA ALA A 65 -2.10 40.40 -5.93
C ALA A 65 -2.74 39.17 -5.25
N ASP A 66 -3.42 39.38 -4.12
CA ASP A 66 -4.11 38.31 -3.41
C ASP A 66 -5.35 37.81 -4.16
N LEU A 67 -6.06 38.70 -4.85
CA LEU A 67 -7.18 38.33 -5.74
C LEU A 67 -6.74 37.27 -6.77
N VAL A 68 -5.59 37.47 -7.42
CA VAL A 68 -5.05 36.51 -8.41
C VAL A 68 -4.82 35.14 -7.76
N LYS A 69 -4.23 35.09 -6.56
CA LYS A 69 -3.98 33.82 -5.85
C LYS A 69 -5.28 33.12 -5.46
N PHE A 70 -6.23 33.85 -4.88
CA PHE A 70 -7.51 33.28 -4.47
C PHE A 70 -8.36 32.83 -5.65
N GLN A 71 -8.32 33.57 -6.76
CA GLN A 71 -8.99 33.19 -8.00
C GLN A 71 -8.39 31.90 -8.57
N GLN A 72 -7.05 31.80 -8.65
CA GLN A 72 -6.40 30.57 -9.10
C GLN A 72 -6.79 29.36 -8.22
N ASN A 73 -6.74 29.52 -6.90
CA ASN A 73 -7.15 28.46 -5.97
C ASN A 73 -8.62 28.07 -6.13
N LEU A 74 -9.50 29.04 -6.40
CA LEU A 74 -10.93 28.79 -6.66
C LEU A 74 -11.11 27.98 -7.94
N ASP A 75 -10.42 28.36 -9.01
CA ASP A 75 -10.50 27.70 -10.31
C ASP A 75 -9.93 26.27 -10.24
N ASP A 76 -8.78 26.07 -9.59
CA ASP A 76 -8.18 24.75 -9.36
C ASP A 76 -9.09 23.86 -8.51
N THR A 77 -9.71 24.42 -7.47
CA THR A 77 -10.66 23.67 -6.62
C THR A 77 -11.90 23.27 -7.40
N LYS A 78 -12.47 24.17 -8.22
CA LYS A 78 -13.62 23.88 -9.10
C LYS A 78 -13.29 22.82 -10.15
N ALA A 79 -12.11 22.91 -10.77
CA ALA A 79 -11.61 21.91 -11.70
C ALA A 79 -11.45 20.54 -11.02
N THR A 80 -10.87 20.51 -9.82
CA THR A 80 -10.74 19.28 -9.02
C THR A 80 -12.10 18.64 -8.71
N ILE A 81 -13.10 19.44 -8.32
CA ILE A 81 -14.46 18.93 -8.09
C ILE A 81 -15.07 18.34 -9.37
N ALA A 82 -14.87 19.00 -10.51
CA ALA A 82 -15.38 18.52 -11.80
C ALA A 82 -14.75 17.17 -12.18
N GLU A 83 -13.43 17.03 -12.05
CA GLU A 83 -12.72 15.77 -12.32
C GLU A 83 -13.12 14.66 -11.34
N LEU A 84 -13.27 14.95 -10.04
CA LEU A 84 -13.76 13.98 -9.06
C LEU A 84 -15.18 13.51 -9.39
N ARG A 85 -16.07 14.40 -9.82
CA ARG A 85 -17.43 14.04 -10.25
C ARG A 85 -17.41 13.15 -11.50
N LYS A 86 -16.56 13.45 -12.48
CA LYS A 86 -16.39 12.59 -13.67
C LYS A 86 -15.87 11.21 -13.28
N PHE A 87 -14.84 11.16 -12.44
CA PHE A 87 -14.29 9.90 -11.92
C PHE A 87 -15.36 9.08 -11.18
N PHE A 88 -16.20 9.72 -10.37
CA PHE A 88 -17.29 9.04 -9.67
C PHE A 88 -18.39 8.53 -10.60
N ALA A 89 -18.73 9.30 -11.64
CA ALA A 89 -19.66 8.85 -12.66
C ALA A 89 -19.11 7.62 -13.41
N MET A 90 -17.81 7.63 -13.74
CA MET A 90 -17.11 6.49 -14.33
C MET A 90 -17.16 5.26 -13.41
N LEU A 91 -16.78 5.40 -12.13
CA LEU A 91 -16.84 4.29 -11.17
C LEU A 91 -18.25 3.72 -11.04
N LYS A 92 -19.27 4.57 -10.97
CA LYS A 92 -20.65 4.12 -10.84
C LYS A 92 -21.14 3.43 -12.11
N LYS A 93 -20.69 3.85 -13.29
CA LYS A 93 -21.10 3.27 -14.56
C LYS A 93 -20.37 1.95 -14.84
N ASP A 94 -19.06 1.96 -14.69
CA ASP A 94 -18.20 0.89 -15.20
C ASP A 94 -17.88 -0.15 -14.11
N TRP A 95 -18.00 0.19 -12.81
CA TRP A 95 -17.64 -0.67 -11.68
C TRP A 95 -18.81 -0.99 -10.72
N SER A 96 -20.06 -0.62 -11.07
CA SER A 96 -21.23 -0.96 -10.24
C SER A 96 -21.51 -2.46 -10.22
N GLU A 97 -21.31 -3.15 -11.33
CA GLU A 97 -21.59 -4.58 -11.43
C GLU A 97 -20.46 -5.39 -10.80
N VAL A 98 -20.82 -6.42 -10.03
CA VAL A 98 -19.85 -7.27 -9.31
C VAL A 98 -18.82 -7.87 -10.26
N ASN A 99 -19.23 -8.33 -11.43
CA ASN A 99 -18.34 -8.93 -12.43
C ASN A 99 -17.34 -7.92 -13.01
N ASN A 100 -17.70 -6.65 -13.08
CA ASN A 100 -16.79 -5.61 -13.56
C ASN A 100 -15.70 -5.28 -12.52
N ARG A 101 -15.92 -5.63 -11.25
CA ARG A 101 -14.97 -5.39 -10.16
C ARG A 101 -13.89 -6.47 -10.04
N ILE A 102 -14.00 -7.55 -10.80
CA ILE A 102 -12.98 -8.60 -10.81
C ILE A 102 -11.72 -8.01 -11.43
N ILE A 103 -10.67 -7.83 -10.63
CA ILE A 103 -9.40 -7.24 -11.07
C ILE A 103 -8.37 -8.30 -11.49
N GLY A 104 -8.67 -9.57 -11.24
CA GLY A 104 -7.80 -10.68 -11.53
C GLY A 104 -8.28 -11.94 -10.84
N HIS A 105 -7.49 -12.99 -10.99
CA HIS A 105 -7.82 -14.33 -10.49
C HIS A 105 -6.61 -14.92 -9.79
N VAL A 106 -6.85 -15.62 -8.68
CA VAL A 106 -5.82 -16.42 -8.03
C VAL A 106 -5.42 -17.55 -8.97
N VAL A 107 -4.14 -17.64 -9.31
CA VAL A 107 -3.59 -18.75 -10.13
C VAL A 107 -2.84 -19.77 -9.28
N TRP A 108 -2.36 -19.37 -8.10
CA TRP A 108 -1.67 -20.27 -7.18
C TRP A 108 -1.73 -19.75 -5.75
N SER A 109 -2.12 -20.62 -4.81
CA SER A 109 -2.16 -20.33 -3.38
C SER A 109 -1.85 -21.64 -2.64
N PRO A 110 -0.58 -21.94 -2.36
CA PRO A 110 -0.22 -23.15 -1.63
C PRO A 110 -0.76 -23.08 -0.19
N PRO A 111 -0.93 -24.24 0.49
CA PRO A 111 -1.25 -24.26 1.90
C PRO A 111 -0.23 -23.45 2.72
N ILE A 112 -0.73 -22.73 3.73
CA ILE A 112 0.14 -22.00 4.66
C ILE A 112 0.99 -23.02 5.43
N THR A 113 2.31 -22.87 5.35
CA THR A 113 3.26 -23.74 6.07
C THR A 113 4.39 -22.90 6.67
N GLY A 114 4.97 -23.31 7.80
CA GLY A 114 6.15 -22.63 8.39
C GLY A 114 7.12 -23.58 9.07
N LEU A 115 7.28 -24.80 8.53
CA LEU A 115 8.06 -25.88 9.16
C LEU A 115 9.10 -26.53 8.24
N THR A 116 9.24 -26.07 6.99
CA THR A 116 10.13 -26.73 6.04
C THR A 116 11.58 -26.30 6.28
N ALA A 117 12.41 -27.28 6.64
CA ALA A 117 13.86 -27.18 6.60
C ALA A 117 14.33 -26.72 5.21
N PRO A 118 15.47 -26.02 5.11
CA PRO A 118 16.40 -25.70 6.19
C PRO A 118 16.09 -24.41 6.95
N HIS A 119 15.12 -23.61 6.49
CA HIS A 119 14.97 -22.23 6.97
C HIS A 119 13.78 -21.98 7.91
N GLY A 120 12.68 -22.73 7.76
CA GLY A 120 11.49 -22.53 8.60
C GLY A 120 10.75 -21.21 8.35
N TYR A 121 10.86 -20.59 7.17
CA TYR A 121 10.11 -19.38 6.81
C TYR A 121 8.60 -19.66 6.63
N THR A 122 7.75 -18.66 6.90
CA THR A 122 6.31 -18.73 6.62
C THR A 122 6.07 -18.67 5.10
N ARG A 123 5.52 -19.75 4.53
CA ARG A 123 4.96 -19.79 3.18
C ARG A 123 3.49 -19.37 3.22
N ASP A 124 3.25 -18.08 3.26
CA ASP A 124 1.91 -17.48 3.16
C ASP A 124 1.89 -16.57 1.93
N VAL A 125 1.64 -17.16 0.76
CA VAL A 125 1.77 -16.47 -0.53
C VAL A 125 0.61 -16.84 -1.45
N CYS A 126 0.18 -15.88 -2.24
CA CYS A 126 -0.79 -16.08 -3.30
C CYS A 126 -0.32 -15.34 -4.55
N VAL A 127 -0.38 -16.00 -5.70
CA VAL A 127 -0.08 -15.40 -7.01
C VAL A 127 -1.41 -15.14 -7.70
N ILE A 128 -1.62 -13.88 -8.07
CA ILE A 128 -2.83 -13.39 -8.73
C ILE A 128 -2.46 -12.94 -10.13
N LYS A 129 -3.17 -13.45 -11.13
CA LYS A 129 -3.10 -12.96 -12.50
C LYS A 129 -4.07 -11.80 -12.65
N LEU A 130 -3.53 -10.60 -12.82
CA LEU A 130 -4.31 -9.38 -13.02
C LEU A 130 -4.88 -9.29 -14.44
N ASP A 131 -6.05 -8.65 -14.57
CA ASP A 131 -6.67 -8.33 -15.85
C ASP A 131 -5.89 -7.21 -16.55
N LYS A 132 -5.16 -7.58 -17.59
CA LYS A 132 -4.27 -6.66 -18.33
C LYS A 132 -5.02 -5.43 -18.87
N GLU A 133 -6.26 -5.60 -19.33
CA GLU A 133 -7.04 -4.52 -19.95
C GLU A 133 -7.51 -3.50 -18.91
N LYS A 134 -7.75 -3.95 -17.67
CA LYS A 134 -8.14 -3.05 -16.56
C LYS A 134 -6.97 -2.24 -16.02
N PHE A 135 -5.75 -2.80 -16.03
CA PHE A 135 -4.60 -2.15 -15.42
C PHE A 135 -3.73 -1.37 -16.40
N LEU A 136 -3.38 -1.93 -17.57
CA LEU A 136 -2.37 -1.30 -18.44
C LEU A 136 -2.69 0.12 -18.92
N PRO A 137 -3.93 0.49 -19.27
CA PRO A 137 -4.21 1.86 -19.71
C PRO A 137 -3.88 2.93 -18.66
N ASN A 138 -3.89 2.55 -17.38
CA ASN A 138 -3.73 3.48 -16.26
C ASN A 138 -2.52 3.18 -15.36
N LEU A 139 -1.85 2.05 -15.56
CA LEU A 139 -0.69 1.66 -14.76
C LEU A 139 0.52 2.48 -15.19
N ARG A 140 0.80 3.55 -14.45
CA ARG A 140 1.97 4.43 -14.67
C ARG A 140 3.27 3.91 -14.03
N GLY A 141 3.23 2.69 -13.47
CA GLY A 141 4.29 2.09 -12.67
C GLY A 141 3.90 1.93 -11.20
N ASN A 142 4.80 1.35 -10.41
CA ASN A 142 4.63 1.22 -8.97
C ASN A 142 4.71 2.61 -8.32
N ALA A 143 3.69 2.98 -7.55
CA ALA A 143 3.64 4.23 -6.80
C ALA A 143 3.47 3.96 -5.31
N ILE A 144 4.23 4.67 -4.48
CA ILE A 144 4.03 4.70 -3.03
C ILE A 144 3.45 6.06 -2.70
N ASP A 145 2.22 6.08 -2.19
CA ASP A 145 1.63 7.29 -1.62
C ASP A 145 2.11 7.46 -0.17
N LEU A 146 2.95 8.46 0.06
CA LEU A 146 3.47 8.80 1.38
C LEU A 146 2.55 9.78 2.15
N GLY A 147 1.43 10.16 1.53
CA GLY A 147 0.55 11.22 1.99
C GLY A 147 1.26 12.58 2.02
N THR A 148 0.66 13.54 2.72
CA THR A 148 1.13 14.93 2.80
C THR A 148 1.77 15.28 4.14
N LYS A 149 1.86 14.31 5.07
CA LYS A 149 2.33 14.55 6.45
C LYS A 149 3.84 14.74 6.55
N ILE A 150 4.60 14.20 5.60
CA ILE A 150 6.06 14.28 5.56
C ILE A 150 6.44 15.10 4.34
N GLU A 151 7.02 16.27 4.57
CA GLU A 151 7.58 17.11 3.51
C GLU A 151 8.68 16.34 2.74
N SER A 152 8.76 16.54 1.42
CA SER A 152 9.72 15.84 0.55
C SER A 152 11.17 15.98 1.03
N GLY A 153 11.61 17.17 1.44
CA GLY A 153 12.96 17.39 1.96
C GLY A 153 13.24 16.61 3.25
N LYS A 154 12.24 16.52 4.14
CA LYS A 154 12.34 15.71 5.37
C LYS A 154 12.37 14.22 5.04
N PHE A 155 11.54 13.77 4.10
CA PHE A 155 11.51 12.38 3.64
C PHE A 155 12.86 11.95 3.06
N MET A 156 13.42 12.75 2.14
CA MET A 156 14.73 12.46 1.54
C MET A 156 15.86 12.40 2.58
N ARG A 157 15.79 13.24 3.62
CA ARG A 157 16.76 13.18 4.73
C ARG A 157 16.64 11.93 5.58
N LEU A 158 15.44 11.35 5.70
CA LEU A 158 15.22 10.09 6.42
C LEU A 158 15.72 8.88 5.61
N LEU A 159 15.57 8.90 4.29
CA LEU A 159 16.07 7.84 3.42
C LEU A 159 17.60 7.86 3.26
N TYR A 160 18.18 9.06 3.19
CA TYR A 160 19.62 9.26 3.00
C TYR A 160 20.21 10.06 4.17
N PRO A 161 20.34 9.46 5.36
CA PRO A 161 21.00 10.13 6.47
C PRO A 161 22.45 10.41 6.05
N ARG A 162 22.86 11.69 6.08
CA ARG A 162 24.27 12.04 5.90
C ARG A 162 25.06 11.32 6.98
N ALA A 163 26.05 10.54 6.57
CA ALA A 163 26.99 9.91 7.49
C ALA A 163 27.78 11.00 8.24
N THR A 164 27.27 11.44 9.38
CA THR A 164 28.10 12.07 10.41
C THR A 164 28.86 10.96 11.12
N PRO A 165 30.20 11.02 11.24
CA PRO A 165 30.93 10.05 12.03
C PRO A 165 30.45 10.17 13.48
N LEU A 166 29.94 9.06 14.03
CA LEU A 166 29.27 8.94 15.34
C LEU A 166 27.85 9.56 15.45
N ASP A 167 26.87 8.97 14.77
CA ASP A 167 25.56 8.69 15.38
C ASP A 167 24.87 7.55 14.62
N SER A 168 24.63 6.44 15.31
CA SER A 168 24.03 5.20 14.83
C SER A 168 22.52 5.33 14.59
N SER A 169 22.12 6.19 13.64
CA SER A 169 20.75 6.72 13.53
C SER A 169 19.88 6.28 12.35
N SER A 170 20.12 5.07 11.83
CA SER A 170 19.22 4.43 10.85
C SER A 170 18.51 3.22 11.48
N SER A 171 17.19 3.13 11.35
CA SER A 171 16.43 1.90 11.61
C SER A 171 16.96 0.80 10.71
N ALA A 172 17.87 -0.04 11.22
CA ALA A 172 18.44 -1.12 10.45
C ALA A 172 17.43 -2.27 10.38
N ALA A 173 16.82 -2.49 9.22
CA ALA A 173 16.40 -3.82 8.84
C ALA A 173 17.68 -4.65 8.76
N SER A 174 18.00 -5.43 9.81
CA SER A 174 19.12 -6.35 9.75
C SER A 174 18.59 -7.62 9.08
N PRO A 175 19.03 -7.98 7.85
CA PRO A 175 18.60 -9.20 7.18
C PRO A 175 18.97 -10.47 7.96
N ARG A 176 19.73 -10.33 9.06
CA ARG A 176 20.32 -11.40 9.86
C ARG A 176 19.64 -11.67 11.20
N ALA A 177 18.61 -10.92 11.57
CA ALA A 177 17.90 -11.17 12.83
C ALA A 177 16.71 -12.12 12.59
N SER A 178 16.99 -13.41 12.52
CA SER A 178 15.99 -14.49 12.59
C SER A 178 15.36 -14.52 13.97
N ARG A 179 14.04 -14.44 14.08
CA ARG A 179 13.34 -14.70 15.35
C ARG A 179 12.18 -15.64 15.15
N THR A 180 12.09 -16.63 16.04
CA THR A 180 11.08 -17.68 16.02
C THR A 180 9.73 -17.16 16.50
N ARG A 181 8.67 -17.33 15.68
CA ARG A 181 7.29 -16.97 16.02
C ARG A 181 6.39 -18.19 16.07
N ARG A 182 5.55 -18.27 17.12
CA ARG A 182 4.52 -19.31 17.26
C ARG A 182 3.20 -18.90 16.60
N TYR A 183 2.79 -19.60 15.56
CA TYR A 183 1.44 -19.47 14.99
C TYR A 183 0.44 -20.36 15.75
N GLY A 184 -0.80 -19.90 15.87
CA GLY A 184 -1.86 -20.59 16.63
C GLY A 184 -3.09 -21.00 15.82
N LEU A 185 -3.19 -20.61 14.55
CA LEU A 185 -4.44 -20.76 13.77
C LEU A 185 -4.61 -22.16 13.15
N PHE A 186 -3.53 -22.91 12.91
CA PHE A 186 -3.55 -24.25 12.27
C PHE A 186 -2.63 -25.28 12.96
N GLY A 187 -2.28 -25.04 14.22
CA GLY A 187 -1.27 -25.81 14.98
C GLY A 187 -0.07 -24.95 15.36
N HIS A 188 0.66 -25.39 16.38
CA HIS A 188 1.86 -24.70 16.87
C HIS A 188 3.03 -24.95 15.91
N PHE A 189 3.45 -23.93 15.19
CA PHE A 189 4.70 -23.96 14.45
C PHE A 189 5.52 -22.70 14.66
N ASP A 190 6.83 -22.90 14.57
CA ASP A 190 7.89 -21.93 14.82
C ASP A 190 8.41 -21.43 13.47
N SER A 191 8.16 -20.16 13.14
CA SER A 191 8.61 -19.55 11.89
C SER A 191 9.81 -18.64 12.09
N VAL A 192 10.78 -18.68 11.18
CA VAL A 192 11.86 -17.69 11.07
C VAL A 192 11.37 -16.57 10.15
N GLU A 193 11.55 -15.30 10.51
CA GLU A 193 11.11 -14.16 9.69
C GLU A 193 12.15 -13.02 9.75
N ALA A 194 12.13 -12.12 8.77
CA ALA A 194 12.89 -10.87 8.81
C ALA A 194 12.23 -9.92 9.81
N ALA A 195 12.96 -9.55 10.86
CA ALA A 195 12.47 -8.67 11.91
C ALA A 195 12.81 -7.19 11.63
N VAL A 196 11.79 -6.34 11.67
CA VAL A 196 11.92 -4.88 11.65
C VAL A 196 11.72 -4.36 13.07
N TYR A 197 12.77 -3.73 13.60
CA TYR A 197 12.77 -3.16 14.94
C TYR A 197 12.45 -1.66 14.90
N PRO A 198 11.58 -1.17 15.81
CA PRO A 198 11.37 0.26 15.96
C PRO A 198 12.67 0.91 16.46
N TYR A 199 13.07 2.01 15.82
CA TYR A 199 14.30 2.73 16.15
C TYR A 199 14.21 3.48 17.50
N GLY A 200 13.00 3.73 18.01
CA GLY A 200 12.82 4.34 19.33
C GLY A 200 11.39 4.26 19.85
N ASN A 201 11.20 4.69 21.10
CA ASN A 201 9.95 4.46 21.85
C ASN A 201 8.81 5.42 21.45
N ASN A 202 9.08 6.41 20.59
CA ASN A 202 8.13 7.46 20.21
C ASN A 202 7.63 7.34 18.76
N SER A 203 8.07 6.34 17.99
CA SER A 203 7.66 6.18 16.58
C SER A 203 6.32 5.47 16.40
N GLY A 204 5.78 4.86 17.46
CA GLY A 204 4.68 3.92 17.35
C GLY A 204 5.08 2.64 16.57
N PRO A 205 4.11 1.75 16.28
CA PRO A 205 4.38 0.54 15.52
C PRO A 205 4.76 0.83 14.07
N PHE A 206 5.67 0.02 13.53
CA PHE A 206 6.02 0.03 12.11
C PHE A 206 4.83 -0.40 11.21
N ALA A 207 4.01 -1.35 11.68
CA ALA A 207 2.82 -1.84 10.99
C ALA A 207 1.63 -2.04 11.94
N ARG A 208 0.41 -1.89 11.44
CA ARG A 208 -0.84 -2.09 12.18
C ARG A 208 -1.68 -3.21 11.56
N GLY A 209 -2.74 -3.60 12.27
CA GLY A 209 -3.71 -4.55 11.73
C GLY A 209 -4.28 -4.06 10.39
N GLY A 210 -4.20 -4.89 9.36
CA GLY A 210 -4.58 -4.55 8.00
C GLY A 210 -3.40 -4.41 7.02
N ASP A 211 -2.17 -4.25 7.52
CA ASP A 211 -0.98 -4.08 6.66
C ASP A 211 -0.38 -5.42 6.18
N SER A 212 -0.93 -6.56 6.61
CA SER A 212 -0.47 -7.90 6.18
C SER A 212 -0.51 -8.06 4.66
N GLY A 213 0.58 -8.59 4.11
CA GLY A 213 0.80 -8.73 2.67
C GLY A 213 1.52 -7.54 2.03
N ALA A 214 1.72 -6.43 2.74
CA ALA A 214 2.43 -5.26 2.23
C ALA A 214 3.92 -5.56 1.95
N ALA A 215 4.50 -4.88 0.97
CA ALA A 215 5.93 -4.95 0.70
C ALA A 215 6.73 -4.10 1.70
N ILE A 216 7.75 -4.69 2.32
CA ILE A 216 8.76 -3.95 3.09
C ILE A 216 9.87 -3.57 2.13
N VAL A 217 10.04 -2.26 1.92
CA VAL A 217 11.04 -1.70 1.00
C VAL A 217 12.19 -1.10 1.80
N GLY A 218 13.43 -1.44 1.42
CA GLY A 218 14.63 -0.90 2.03
C GLY A 218 15.02 0.47 1.47
N ALA A 219 15.97 1.14 2.13
CA ALA A 219 16.46 2.46 1.72
C ALA A 219 17.14 2.46 0.33
N ASN A 220 17.48 1.28 -0.19
CA ASN A 220 18.08 1.09 -1.51
C ASN A 220 17.03 0.80 -2.60
N ASN A 221 15.75 1.03 -2.33
CA ASN A 221 14.61 0.68 -3.19
C ASN A 221 14.49 -0.83 -3.47
N ASP A 222 15.02 -1.66 -2.58
CA ASP A 222 14.96 -3.11 -2.65
C ASP A 222 13.72 -3.64 -1.93
N PHE A 223 13.05 -4.63 -2.53
CA PHE A 223 11.97 -5.36 -1.86
C PHE A 223 12.59 -6.38 -0.90
N VAL A 224 12.55 -6.07 0.39
CA VAL A 224 13.26 -6.82 1.45
C VAL A 224 12.44 -8.01 1.94
N ALA A 225 11.16 -7.82 2.25
CA ALA A 225 10.32 -8.85 2.84
C ALA A 225 8.82 -8.54 2.67
N GLN A 226 7.99 -9.57 2.56
CA GLN A 226 6.53 -9.43 2.62
C GLN A 226 6.08 -9.39 4.07
N LEU A 227 5.40 -8.31 4.49
CA LEU A 227 4.91 -8.13 5.85
C LEU A 227 3.88 -9.20 6.20
N THR A 228 4.15 -10.01 7.22
CA THR A 228 3.21 -11.03 7.68
C THR A 228 2.42 -10.53 8.87
N SER A 229 3.11 -9.99 9.89
CA SER A 229 2.48 -9.57 11.14
C SER A 229 3.40 -8.69 12.02
N GLY A 230 2.86 -8.16 13.11
CA GLY A 230 3.64 -7.60 14.22
C GLY A 230 3.38 -8.34 15.53
N THR A 231 4.32 -8.23 16.48
CA THR A 231 4.12 -8.66 17.88
C THR A 231 4.40 -7.51 18.84
N GLY A 232 3.43 -7.20 19.70
CA GLY A 232 3.58 -6.32 20.84
C GLY A 232 2.21 -5.80 21.30
N SER A 233 2.05 -5.67 22.62
CA SER A 233 0.74 -5.34 23.23
C SER A 233 0.53 -3.84 23.42
N ILE A 234 1.58 -3.01 23.39
CA ILE A 234 1.48 -1.62 23.84
C ILE A 234 2.60 -0.77 23.20
N GLY A 235 2.28 -0.11 22.09
CA GLY A 235 2.68 1.27 21.74
C GLY A 235 4.16 1.68 21.64
N SER A 236 5.13 0.87 22.05
CA SER A 236 6.54 1.30 22.14
C SER A 236 7.58 0.25 21.75
N SER A 237 7.21 -1.02 21.53
CA SER A 237 8.15 -2.06 21.11
C SER A 237 7.46 -3.15 20.29
N ASP A 238 6.81 -2.72 19.20
CA ASP A 238 6.17 -3.66 18.27
C ASP A 238 7.20 -4.09 17.23
N ILE A 239 7.67 -5.34 17.34
CA ILE A 239 8.52 -5.95 16.31
C ILE A 239 7.61 -6.34 15.15
N THR A 240 7.91 -5.85 13.94
CA THR A 240 7.24 -6.30 12.72
C THR A 240 8.03 -7.42 12.09
N TYR A 241 7.34 -8.40 11.54
CA TYR A 241 7.92 -9.54 10.87
C TYR A 241 7.47 -9.59 9.42
N GLY A 242 8.38 -10.02 8.56
CA GLY A 242 8.06 -10.34 7.18
C GLY A 242 8.80 -11.57 6.68
N THR A 243 8.18 -12.26 5.73
CA THR A 243 8.81 -13.35 5.00
C THR A 243 9.89 -12.77 4.07
N PRO A 244 11.16 -13.20 4.16
CA PRO A 244 12.22 -12.67 3.31
C PRO A 244 11.92 -12.82 1.82
N MET A 245 12.04 -11.72 1.07
CA MET A 245 11.67 -11.69 -0.35
C MET A 245 12.63 -12.53 -1.21
N GLU A 246 13.91 -12.62 -0.85
CA GLU A 246 14.88 -13.45 -1.58
C GLU A 246 14.45 -14.92 -1.61
N TRP A 247 14.21 -15.51 -0.44
CA TRP A 247 13.70 -16.88 -0.33
C TRP A 247 12.33 -17.04 -1.02
N LEU A 248 11.41 -16.11 -0.77
CA LEU A 248 10.07 -16.16 -1.36
C LEU A 248 10.13 -16.14 -2.90
N TRP A 249 11.02 -15.35 -3.47
CA TRP A 249 11.16 -15.24 -4.92
C TRP A 249 11.84 -16.45 -5.54
N TYR A 250 13.02 -16.82 -5.04
CA TYR A 250 13.85 -17.83 -5.69
C TYR A 250 13.41 -19.26 -5.39
N ASP A 251 13.05 -19.56 -4.13
CA ASP A 251 12.77 -20.94 -3.70
C ASP A 251 11.29 -21.29 -3.73
N VAL A 252 10.41 -20.28 -3.67
CA VAL A 252 8.96 -20.49 -3.61
C VAL A 252 8.29 -20.12 -4.93
N ILE A 253 8.41 -18.87 -5.38
CA ILE A 253 7.73 -18.40 -6.60
C ILE A 253 8.38 -18.98 -7.85
N LYS A 254 9.70 -18.89 -8.00
CA LYS A 254 10.39 -19.44 -9.18
C LYS A 254 10.37 -20.96 -9.28
N ALA A 255 10.19 -21.66 -8.16
CA ALA A 255 9.97 -23.11 -8.20
C ALA A 255 8.66 -23.47 -8.90
N GLU A 256 7.59 -22.71 -8.65
CA GLU A 256 6.29 -22.90 -9.31
C GLU A 256 6.24 -22.24 -10.71
N PHE A 257 6.85 -21.06 -10.84
CA PHE A 257 6.85 -20.24 -12.05
C PHE A 257 8.29 -19.96 -12.50
N PRO A 258 8.99 -20.92 -13.14
CA PRO A 258 10.40 -20.77 -13.51
C PRO A 258 10.69 -19.56 -14.41
N ASN A 259 9.70 -19.17 -15.22
CA ASN A 259 9.78 -18.03 -16.14
C ASN A 259 9.30 -16.70 -15.52
N ALA A 260 9.01 -16.68 -14.21
CA ALA A 260 8.59 -15.45 -13.54
C ALA A 260 9.74 -14.43 -13.52
N ALA A 261 9.38 -13.18 -13.83
CA ALA A 261 10.28 -12.04 -13.80
C ALA A 261 9.68 -10.94 -12.91
N LEU A 262 10.53 -10.26 -12.15
CA LEU A 262 10.19 -9.03 -11.43
C LEU A 262 10.76 -7.85 -12.20
N PHE A 263 9.91 -6.90 -12.54
CA PHE A 263 10.31 -5.64 -13.14
C PHE A 263 10.37 -4.57 -12.04
N PHE A 264 11.58 -4.12 -11.72
CA PHE A 264 11.79 -2.97 -10.85
C PHE A 264 11.81 -1.66 -11.64
N ASP A 265 12.05 -1.75 -12.95
CA ASP A 265 12.03 -0.63 -13.88
C ASP A 265 10.66 -0.53 -14.57
N VAL A 266 10.25 0.71 -14.88
CA VAL A 266 9.08 0.95 -15.73
C VAL A 266 9.38 0.29 -17.09
N PRO A 267 8.50 -0.60 -17.62
CA PRO A 267 8.71 -1.16 -18.94
C PRO A 267 8.88 -0.03 -19.94
N ALA A 268 9.94 -0.08 -20.75
CA ALA A 268 10.07 0.83 -21.88
C ALA A 268 8.79 0.72 -22.72
N ASN A 269 8.17 1.86 -23.00
CA ASN A 269 6.98 1.93 -23.85
C ASN A 269 7.34 1.30 -25.20
N ASN A 270 6.81 0.11 -25.49
CA ASN A 270 6.74 -0.45 -26.83
C ASN A 270 5.38 -0.08 -27.44
#